data_AF-A0A7K1SYE8-F1
#
_entry.id   AF-A0A7K1SYE8-F1
#
_cell.length_a   1.000
_cell.length_b   1.000
_cell.length_c   1.000
_cell.angle_alpha   90.00
_cell.angle_beta   90.00
_cell.angle_gamma   90.00
#
_symmetry.space_group_name_H-M   'P 1'
#
loop_
_entity.id
_entity.type
_entity.pdbx_description
1 polymer ?
#
loop_
_entity_poly.entity_id
_entity_poly.type
_entity_poly.pdbx_seq_one_letter_code
_entity_poly.pdbx_strand_id
1 'polypeptide(L)'
;MSAKTLFVIFLTVLITVVLMQNADEVKFKLLFWDLYLPKLVILTGVIFLGIILGLLLGSRPSKSSYNNYNNENTNNNHNPNDTLSAEDRDYISD
;
A
#
# COMPACT_ATOMS: atom_id res chain seq x y z
N MET A 1 -0.93 -39.89 15.42
CA MET A 1 -0.68 -38.49 15.02
C MET A 1 0.20 -38.46 13.79
N SER A 2 -0.08 -37.61 12.82
CA SER A 2 0.82 -37.45 11.67
C SER A 2 2.06 -36.66 12.08
N ALA A 3 3.19 -36.86 11.39
CA ALA A 3 4.40 -36.06 11.61
C ALA A 3 4.15 -34.55 11.49
N LYS A 4 3.18 -34.15 10.65
CA LYS A 4 2.74 -32.76 10.48
C LYS A 4 2.16 -32.20 11.78
N THR A 5 1.34 -32.99 12.47
CA THR A 5 0.73 -32.60 13.75
C THR A 5 1.78 -32.44 14.84
N LEU A 6 2.73 -33.38 14.93
CA LEU A 6 3.82 -33.31 15.90
C LEU A 6 4.71 -32.07 15.64
N PHE A 7 5.00 -31.79 14.37
CA PHE A 7 5.76 -30.61 13.98
C PHE A 7 5.05 -29.31 14.37
N VAL A 8 3.74 -29.20 14.11
CA VAL A 8 2.96 -28.01 14.51
C VAL A 8 2.96 -27.83 16.02
N ILE A 9 2.79 -28.91 16.80
CA ILE A 9 2.83 -28.84 18.26
C ILE A 9 4.22 -28.42 18.77
N PHE A 10 5.28 -28.97 18.18
CA PHE A 10 6.65 -28.58 18.54
C PHE A 10 6.88 -27.09 18.23
N LEU A 11 6.45 -26.63 17.07
CA LEU A 11 6.57 -25.24 16.66
C LEU A 11 5.77 -24.30 17.56
N THR A 12 4.54 -24.67 17.94
CA THR A 12 3.71 -23.85 18.83
C THR A 12 4.35 -23.72 20.21
N VAL A 13 4.87 -24.82 20.79
CA VAL A 13 5.59 -24.78 22.07
C VAL A 13 6.82 -23.88 21.98
N LEU A 14 7.60 -23.97 20.91
CA LEU A 14 8.77 -23.12 20.69
C LEU A 14 8.38 -21.63 20.65
N ILE A 15 7.34 -21.29 19.89
CA ILE A 15 6.81 -19.92 19.80
C ILE A 15 6.35 -19.45 21.18
N THR A 16 5.59 -20.26 21.92
CA THR A 16 5.12 -19.91 23.26
C THR A 16 6.27 -19.63 24.21
N VAL A 17 7.34 -20.42 24.19
CA VAL A 17 8.53 -20.20 25.02
C VAL A 17 9.20 -18.87 24.67
N VAL A 18 9.39 -18.58 23.38
CA VAL A 18 9.97 -17.30 22.93
C VAL A 18 9.10 -16.12 23.37
N LEU A 19 7.78 -16.24 23.28
CA LEU A 19 6.85 -15.22 23.77
C LEU A 19 6.99 -15.02 25.28
N MET A 20 7.02 -16.10 26.07
CA MET A 20 7.21 -16.00 27.52
C MET A 20 8.53 -15.33 27.90
N GLN A 21 9.62 -15.66 27.20
CA GLN A 21 10.94 -15.02 27.43
C GLN A 21 10.95 -13.52 27.12
N ASN A 22 10.05 -13.05 26.25
CA ASN A 22 9.94 -11.64 25.88
C ASN A 22 8.70 -10.95 26.49
N ALA A 23 8.00 -11.64 27.40
CA ALA A 23 6.84 -11.11 28.13
C ALA A 23 7.24 -10.17 29.27
N ASP A 24 8.54 -10.02 29.55
CA ASP A 24 9.06 -9.11 30.54
C ASP A 24 8.57 -7.67 30.31
N GLU A 25 8.06 -7.09 31.38
CA GLU A 25 7.59 -5.72 31.40
C GLU A 25 8.77 -4.75 31.47
N VAL A 26 8.73 -3.72 30.63
CA VAL A 26 9.68 -2.63 30.63
C VAL A 26 8.96 -1.35 31.01
N LYS A 27 9.60 -0.57 31.88
CA LYS A 27 9.14 0.76 32.23
C LYS A 27 9.30 1.69 31.03
N PHE A 28 8.19 2.17 30.50
CA PHE A 28 8.14 3.10 29.40
C PHE A 28 7.56 4.44 29.86
N LYS A 29 8.32 5.51 29.66
CA LYS A 29 7.86 6.88 29.93
C LYS A 29 7.26 7.47 28.67
N LEU A 30 5.94 7.68 28.68
CA LEU A 30 5.23 8.35 27.59
C LEU A 30 4.75 9.73 28.07
N LEU A 31 5.46 10.78 27.65
CA LEU A 31 5.21 12.18 28.03
C LEU A 31 5.22 12.40 29.55
N PHE A 32 4.09 12.20 30.21
CA PHE A 32 3.88 12.39 31.65
C PHE A 32 3.43 11.10 32.37
N TRP A 33 3.34 9.98 31.66
CA TRP A 33 2.90 8.70 32.21
C TRP A 33 4.03 7.68 32.29
N ASP A 34 4.05 6.96 33.40
CA ASP A 34 4.88 5.77 33.62
C ASP A 34 4.01 4.53 33.30
N LEU A 35 4.27 3.89 32.16
CA LEU A 35 3.59 2.68 31.72
C LEU A 35 4.51 1.48 31.90
N TYR A 36 3.97 0.37 32.38
CA TYR A 36 4.66 -0.92 32.42
C TYR A 36 4.01 -1.80 31.36
N LEU A 37 4.75 -2.08 30.29
CA LEU A 37 4.25 -2.85 29.17
C LEU A 37 5.26 -3.94 28.81
N PRO A 38 4.79 -5.15 28.43
CA PRO A 38 5.66 -6.19 27.90
C PRO A 38 6.41 -5.69 26.65
N LYS A 39 7.68 -6.08 26.51
CA LYS A 39 8.50 -5.75 25.32
C LYS A 39 7.78 -6.12 24.01
N LEU A 40 7.07 -7.25 24.00
CA LEU A 40 6.26 -7.72 22.87
C LEU A 40 5.17 -6.74 22.43
N VAL A 41 4.47 -6.10 23.39
CA VAL A 41 3.40 -5.15 23.09
C VAL A 41 3.97 -3.90 22.44
N ILE A 42 5.10 -3.42 22.96
CA ILE A 42 5.80 -2.25 22.42
C ILE A 42 6.29 -2.54 21.00
N LEU A 43 6.96 -3.67 20.79
CA LEU A 43 7.48 -4.06 19.47
C LEU A 43 6.34 -4.15 18.44
N THR A 44 5.24 -4.80 18.81
CA THR A 44 4.07 -4.95 17.95
C THR A 44 3.45 -3.57 17.65
N GLY A 45 3.26 -2.73 18.67
CA GLY A 45 2.72 -1.38 18.51
C GLY A 45 3.54 -0.50 17.56
N VAL A 46 4.88 -0.54 17.66
CA VAL A 46 5.77 0.23 16.78
C VAL A 46 5.69 -0.27 15.33
N ILE A 47 5.62 -1.59 15.11
CA ILE A 47 5.44 -2.16 13.77
C ILE A 47 4.11 -1.69 13.16
N PHE A 48 3.02 -1.78 13.92
CA PHE A 48 1.70 -1.32 13.46
C PHE A 48 1.69 0.18 13.16
N LEU A 49 2.27 1.02 14.03
CA LEU A 49 2.43 2.45 13.80
C LEU A 49 3.24 2.72 12.53
N GLY A 50 4.35 2.00 12.33
CA GLY A 50 5.17 2.10 11.13
C GLY A 50 4.39 1.75 9.85
N ILE A 51 3.57 0.70 9.87
CA ILE A 51 2.69 0.34 8.75
C ILE A 51 1.67 1.43 8.49
N ILE A 52 0.98 1.94 9.52
CA ILE A 52 -0.03 2.99 9.37
C ILE A 52 0.60 4.25 8.78
N LEU A 53 1.73 4.69 9.32
CA LEU A 53 2.46 5.85 8.79
C LEU A 53 2.98 5.61 7.38
N GLY A 54 3.49 4.41 7.09
CA GLY A 54 3.93 4.00 5.76
C GLY A 54 2.80 4.01 4.74
N LEU A 55 1.61 3.54 5.11
CA LEU A 55 0.42 3.63 4.27
C LEU A 55 -0.01 5.09 4.09
N LEU A 56 -0.01 5.90 5.15
CA LEU A 56 -0.43 7.31 5.07
C LEU A 56 0.51 8.16 4.20
N LEU A 57 1.82 7.98 4.35
CA LEU A 57 2.83 8.68 3.54
C LEU A 57 2.96 8.09 2.13
N GLY A 58 2.89 6.77 2.01
CA GLY A 58 2.98 6.04 0.74
C GLY A 58 1.75 6.22 -0.15
N SER A 59 0.60 6.62 0.42
CA SER A 59 -0.61 6.98 -0.33
C SER A 59 -0.49 8.30 -1.09
N ARG A 60 0.64 9.01 -1.02
CA ARG A 60 0.84 10.18 -1.86
C ARG A 60 0.90 9.68 -3.31
N PRO A 61 -0.08 10.03 -4.18
CA PRO A 61 0.00 9.64 -5.57
C PRO A 61 1.26 10.29 -6.11
N SER A 62 2.28 9.48 -6.41
CA SER A 62 3.29 9.89 -7.35
C SER A 62 2.51 10.41 -8.54
N LYS A 63 2.65 11.70 -8.86
CA LYS A 63 2.05 12.25 -10.07
C LYS A 63 2.67 11.45 -11.20
N SER A 64 1.93 10.42 -11.63
CA SER A 64 2.18 9.73 -12.86
C SER A 64 1.93 10.77 -13.92
N SER A 65 2.97 11.50 -14.29
CA SER A 65 3.07 12.14 -15.59
C SER A 65 3.18 11.01 -16.60
N TYR A 66 2.08 10.28 -16.83
CA TYR A 66 1.93 9.42 -17.98
C TYR A 66 1.00 10.14 -18.95
N ASN A 67 1.63 11.07 -19.67
CA ASN A 67 1.16 11.50 -20.97
C ASN A 67 1.35 10.31 -21.92
N ASN A 68 0.27 9.61 -22.25
CA ASN A 68 0.12 8.83 -23.49
C ASN A 68 -1.37 8.92 -23.80
N TYR A 69 -1.80 9.90 -24.59
CA TYR A 69 -1.86 9.84 -26.05
C TYR A 69 -2.42 8.50 -26.56
N ASN A 70 -3.56 8.62 -27.25
CA ASN A 70 -4.30 7.62 -28.00
C ASN A 70 -5.11 6.57 -27.23
N ASN A 71 -6.36 6.92 -26.93
CA ASN A 71 -7.47 6.00 -27.16
C ASN A 71 -8.64 6.77 -27.78
N GLU A 72 -8.52 7.07 -29.07
CA GLU A 72 -9.66 7.45 -29.90
C GLU A 72 -10.49 6.18 -30.17
N ASN A 73 -11.48 5.93 -29.31
CA ASN A 73 -12.66 5.15 -29.67
C ASN A 73 -13.82 6.12 -29.83
N THR A 74 -13.78 6.88 -30.93
CA THR A 74 -14.93 7.63 -31.43
C THR A 74 -15.34 7.01 -32.75
N ASN A 75 -16.40 6.19 -32.69
CA ASN A 75 -17.24 5.87 -33.83
C ASN A 75 -17.88 7.17 -34.35
N ASN A 76 -17.15 7.94 -35.15
CA ASN A 76 -17.69 9.09 -35.84
C ASN A 76 -17.47 8.87 -37.33
N ASN A 77 -18.56 8.86 -38.09
CA ASN A 77 -18.57 9.18 -39.53
C ASN A 77 -18.10 10.64 -39.69
N HIS A 78 -16.87 10.95 -39.30
CA HIS A 78 -16.28 12.26 -39.47
C HIS A 78 -15.57 12.24 -40.80
N ASN A 79 -16.11 13.00 -41.73
CA ASN A 79 -15.49 13.24 -43.03
C ASN A 79 -14.12 13.90 -42.75
N PRO A 80 -13.02 13.43 -43.34
CA PRO A 80 -11.65 13.80 -42.91
C PRO A 80 -11.32 15.30 -43.05
N ASN A 81 -12.17 16.04 -43.77
CA ASN A 81 -12.14 17.48 -43.93
C ASN A 81 -12.78 18.26 -42.77
N ASP A 82 -13.38 17.59 -41.79
CA ASP A 82 -14.13 18.23 -40.71
C ASP A 82 -13.25 18.52 -39.46
N THR A 83 -11.94 18.29 -39.56
CA THR A 83 -10.89 18.81 -38.65
C THR A 83 -10.22 20.09 -39.16
N LEU A 84 -10.59 20.57 -40.35
CA LEU A 84 -10.04 21.78 -40.97
C LEU A 84 -10.94 22.99 -40.67
N SER A 85 -10.37 24.19 -40.63
CA SER A 85 -11.17 25.41 -40.53
C SER A 85 -12.05 25.57 -41.78
N ALA A 86 -13.08 26.42 -41.72
CA ALA A 86 -13.97 26.61 -42.86
C ALA A 86 -13.20 27.15 -44.09
N GLU A 87 -12.17 27.96 -43.85
CA GLU A 87 -11.35 28.55 -44.92
C GLU A 87 -10.43 27.53 -45.60
N ASP A 88 -9.88 26.57 -44.85
CA ASP A 88 -8.96 25.55 -45.37
C ASP A 88 -9.69 24.45 -46.17
N ARG A 89 -11.00 24.27 -45.93
CA ARG A 89 -11.81 23.27 -46.64
C ARG A 89 -12.02 23.63 -48.11
N ASP A 90 -12.22 24.90 -48.41
CA ASP A 90 -12.47 25.37 -49.79
C ASP A 90 -11.24 25.22 -50.70
N TYR A 91 -10.03 25.12 -50.12
CA TYR A 91 -8.77 24.98 -50.89
C TYR A 91 -8.53 23.58 -51.48
N ILE A 92 -9.23 22.55 -50.98
CA ILE A 92 -8.99 21.13 -51.33
C ILE A 92 -10.19 20.55 -52.11
N SER A 93 -11.25 21.35 -52.31
CA SER A 93 -12.48 20.93 -52.99
C SER A 93 -12.53 21.22 -54.50
N ASP A 94 -11.48 21.81 -55.08
CA ASP A 94 -11.25 21.97 -56.53
C ASP A 94 -10.25 20.92 -57.05
#